data_AF-A0A923MTX8-F1
#
_entry.id   AF-A0A923MTX8-F1
#
_cell.length_a   1.000
_cell.length_b   1.000
_cell.length_c   1.000
_cell.angle_alpha   90.00
_cell.angle_beta   90.00
_cell.angle_gamma   90.00
#
_symmetry.space_group_name_H-M   'P 1'
#
loop_
_entity.id
_entity.type
_entity.pdbx_description
1 polymer ?
#
loop_
_entity_poly.entity_id
_entity_poly.type
_entity_poly.pdbx_seq_one_letter_code
_entity_poly.pdbx_strand_id
1 'polypeptide(L)'
;MTIIPQIRGPIQLAGFLFSVFSAALIQAVNPNNVQSLVVVGAISVALISIPLLYRPEILSIFKPNHRPVVVLATLLILLISFGGLAAVTYKSVILTPKGARFDTSLSDEKVTVLGPRPDGKYRVQIIWNLFPISRSADESASVFIGMAVLHDDDLVKAAGIGQSTQRSCQEVESCLGYRVFTEYGKSPLLVKGGTSGTMLTTVIDIPRRPKRLRIWWEFYQREGMTEGEKCVVDHETPGVQDGIPPLAIYRGQDRTECYRSYGQRVIEL
;
A
#
# COMPACT_ATOMS: atom_id res chain seq x y z
N MET A 1 33.58 26.37 -26.06
CA MET A 1 34.03 25.45 -27.13
C MET A 1 33.20 24.17 -26.98
N THR A 2 32.12 24.04 -27.75
CA THR A 2 31.14 22.95 -27.60
C THR A 2 31.61 21.77 -28.45
N ILE A 3 32.06 20.69 -27.81
CA ILE A 3 32.54 19.49 -28.50
C ILE A 3 31.30 18.70 -28.96
N ILE A 4 30.98 18.77 -30.25
CA ILE A 4 29.92 17.94 -30.85
C ILE A 4 30.53 16.56 -31.14
N PRO A 5 30.01 15.47 -30.54
CA PRO A 5 30.55 14.14 -30.78
C PRO A 5 30.27 13.72 -32.22
N GLN A 6 31.32 13.32 -32.96
CA GLN A 6 31.16 12.73 -34.28
C GLN A 6 30.61 11.31 -34.16
N ILE A 7 29.32 11.14 -34.42
CA ILE A 7 28.64 9.84 -34.47
C ILE A 7 28.92 9.22 -35.85
N ARG A 8 29.69 8.12 -35.91
CA ARG A 8 30.16 7.50 -37.16
C ARG A 8 29.42 6.22 -37.55
N GLY A 9 28.37 5.81 -36.83
CA GLY A 9 27.59 4.63 -37.20
C GLY A 9 26.28 4.44 -36.42
N PRO A 10 25.38 3.57 -36.89
CA PRO A 10 24.04 3.36 -36.32
C PRO A 10 24.07 2.86 -34.87
N ILE A 11 25.10 2.10 -34.47
CA ILE A 11 25.30 1.64 -33.09
C ILE A 11 25.67 2.80 -32.16
N GLN A 12 26.51 3.73 -32.64
CA GLN A 12 26.90 4.92 -31.87
C GLN A 12 25.73 5.90 -31.74
N LEU A 13 24.89 6.00 -32.78
CA LEU A 13 23.66 6.78 -32.75
C LEU A 13 22.65 6.18 -31.75
N ALA A 14 22.46 4.86 -31.77
CA ALA A 14 21.60 4.18 -30.81
C ALA A 14 22.10 4.35 -29.36
N GLY A 15 23.39 4.20 -29.12
CA GLY A 15 23.99 4.44 -27.80
C GLY A 15 23.85 5.89 -27.32
N PHE A 16 24.04 6.86 -28.22
CA PHE A 16 23.86 8.28 -27.91
C PHE A 16 22.39 8.61 -27.61
N LEU A 17 21.45 8.21 -28.48
CA LEU A 17 20.01 8.40 -28.27
C LEU A 17 19.53 7.72 -26.99
N PHE A 18 20.08 6.55 -26.67
CA PHE A 18 19.78 5.83 -25.44
C PHE A 18 20.32 6.55 -24.19
N SER A 19 21.52 7.12 -24.26
CA SER A 19 22.07 7.92 -23.16
C SER A 19 21.27 9.20 -22.90
N VAL A 20 20.79 9.85 -23.96
CA VAL A 20 19.90 11.02 -23.89
C VAL A 20 18.54 10.62 -23.32
N PHE A 21 17.97 9.49 -23.75
CA PHE A 21 16.71 8.96 -23.22
C PHE A 21 16.83 8.59 -21.74
N SER A 22 17.92 7.94 -21.33
CA SER A 22 18.19 7.58 -19.94
C SER A 22 18.38 8.82 -19.07
N ALA A 23 19.11 9.84 -19.56
CA ALA A 23 19.28 11.11 -18.86
C ALA A 23 17.96 11.88 -18.71
N ALA A 24 17.13 11.93 -19.76
CA ALA A 24 15.80 12.54 -19.73
C ALA A 24 14.85 11.83 -18.75
N LEU A 25 14.91 10.49 -18.69
CA LEU A 25 14.16 9.70 -17.72
C LEU A 25 14.64 9.94 -16.29
N ILE A 26 15.95 9.96 -16.03
CA ILE A 26 16.50 10.24 -14.69
C ILE A 26 16.08 11.64 -14.20
N GLN A 27 16.03 12.63 -15.09
CA GLN A 27 15.57 13.99 -14.75
C GLN A 27 14.05 14.09 -14.56
N ALA A 28 13.27 13.22 -15.20
CA ALA A 28 11.81 13.16 -15.05
C ALA A 28 11.35 12.29 -13.87
N VAL A 29 12.22 11.46 -13.30
CA VAL A 29 11.88 10.58 -12.18
C VAL A 29 11.92 11.37 -10.87
N ASN A 30 10.75 11.50 -10.25
CA ASN A 30 10.62 11.98 -8.88
C ASN A 30 11.48 11.08 -7.96
N PRO A 31 12.46 11.63 -7.22
CA PRO A 31 13.38 10.84 -6.38
C PRO A 31 12.65 10.03 -5.30
N ASN A 32 11.38 10.32 -5.04
CA ASN A 32 10.53 9.59 -4.10
C ASN A 32 9.82 8.37 -4.70
N ASN A 33 9.91 8.14 -6.02
CA ASN A 33 9.26 7.02 -6.70
C ASN A 33 10.28 5.97 -7.18
N VAL A 34 10.76 5.19 -6.21
CA VAL A 34 11.75 4.11 -6.39
C VAL A 34 11.34 3.10 -7.48
N GLN A 35 10.04 2.85 -7.67
CA GLN A 35 9.55 1.92 -8.69
C GLN A 35 9.86 2.38 -10.11
N SER A 36 9.88 3.70 -10.38
CA SER A 36 10.19 4.23 -11.71
C SER A 36 11.67 4.07 -12.05
N LEU A 37 12.57 4.24 -11.08
CA LEU A 37 14.02 3.98 -11.25
C LEU A 37 14.31 2.50 -11.51
N VAL A 38 13.60 1.61 -10.82
CA VAL A 38 13.69 0.15 -10.99
C VAL A 38 13.27 -0.27 -12.40
N VAL A 39 12.14 0.26 -12.90
CA VAL A 39 11.61 -0.05 -14.23
C VAL A 39 12.53 0.47 -15.33
N VAL A 40 13.03 1.69 -15.21
CA VAL A 40 14.00 2.27 -16.18
C VAL A 40 15.30 1.46 -16.20
N GLY A 41 15.83 1.07 -15.03
CA GLY A 41 17.02 0.22 -14.94
C GLY A 41 16.81 -1.17 -15.56
N ALA A 42 15.69 -1.83 -15.25
CA ALA A 42 15.38 -3.15 -15.78
C ALA A 42 15.15 -3.15 -17.30
N ILE A 43 14.45 -2.14 -17.83
CA ILE A 43 14.23 -1.98 -19.29
C ILE A 43 15.56 -1.71 -19.99
N SER A 44 16.41 -0.86 -19.41
CA SER A 44 17.73 -0.52 -19.95
C SER A 44 18.65 -1.75 -20.07
N VAL A 45 18.67 -2.57 -19.01
CA VAL A 45 19.42 -3.81 -18.95
C VAL A 45 18.87 -4.84 -19.92
N ALA A 46 17.54 -4.98 -20.01
CA ALA A 46 16.89 -5.92 -20.93
C ALA A 46 17.17 -5.59 -22.40
N LEU A 47 17.07 -4.31 -22.79
CA LEU A 47 17.28 -3.87 -24.17
C LEU A 47 18.73 -3.99 -24.64
N ILE A 48 19.71 -3.94 -23.74
CA ILE A 48 21.14 -4.12 -24.09
C ILE A 48 21.52 -5.60 -24.03
N SER A 49 21.13 -6.29 -22.95
CA SER A 49 21.61 -7.65 -22.66
C SER A 49 20.91 -8.71 -23.51
N ILE A 50 19.60 -8.58 -23.75
CA ILE A 50 18.83 -9.61 -24.49
C ILE A 50 19.30 -9.72 -25.95
N PRO A 51 19.52 -8.63 -26.71
CA PRO A 51 20.06 -8.74 -28.06
C PRO A 51 21.48 -9.33 -28.10
N LEU A 52 22.33 -8.97 -27.15
CA LEU A 52 23.70 -9.50 -27.04
C LEU A 52 23.74 -11.00 -26.68
N LEU A 53 22.77 -11.48 -25.88
CA LEU A 53 22.67 -12.89 -25.46
C LEU A 53 21.95 -13.77 -26.50
N TYR A 54 20.92 -13.26 -27.18
CA TYR A 54 20.06 -14.05 -28.08
C TYR A 54 20.36 -13.86 -29.57
N ARG A 55 21.26 -12.94 -29.95
CA ARG A 55 21.77 -12.83 -31.33
C ARG A 55 23.30 -12.94 -31.37
N PRO A 56 23.86 -14.16 -31.48
CA PRO A 56 25.31 -14.37 -31.53
C PRO A 56 25.97 -13.70 -32.74
N GLU A 57 25.19 -13.36 -33.77
CA GLU A 57 25.62 -12.56 -34.93
C GLU A 57 26.18 -11.19 -34.52
N ILE A 58 25.69 -10.59 -33.43
CA ILE A 58 26.18 -9.29 -32.95
C ILE A 58 27.61 -9.40 -32.40
N LEU A 59 27.98 -10.54 -31.82
CA LEU A 59 29.35 -10.80 -31.37
C LEU A 59 30.32 -10.93 -32.56
N SER A 60 29.83 -11.25 -33.76
CA SER A 60 30.64 -11.33 -34.96
C SER A 60 31.18 -9.98 -35.44
N ILE A 61 30.51 -8.88 -35.06
CA ILE A 61 30.93 -7.49 -35.31
C ILE A 61 32.25 -7.18 -34.57
N PHE A 62 32.49 -7.84 -33.45
CA PHE A 62 33.69 -7.66 -32.64
C PHE A 62 34.78 -8.66 -33.03
N LYS A 63 36.03 -8.19 -33.05
CA LYS A 63 37.21 -9.02 -33.26
C LYS A 63 37.22 -10.19 -32.27
N PRO A 64 37.65 -11.41 -32.67
CA PRO A 64 37.62 -12.60 -31.82
C PRO A 64 38.20 -12.39 -30.42
N ASN A 65 39.32 -11.66 -30.34
CA ASN A 65 40.03 -11.40 -29.08
C ASN A 65 39.30 -10.43 -28.14
N HIS A 66 38.31 -9.66 -28.63
CA HIS A 66 37.55 -8.68 -27.84
C HIS A 66 36.18 -9.21 -27.40
N ARG A 67 35.68 -10.28 -28.01
CA ARG A 67 34.41 -10.93 -27.64
C ARG A 67 34.32 -11.30 -26.15
N PRO A 68 35.31 -11.97 -25.54
CA PRO A 68 35.24 -12.30 -24.11
C PRO A 68 35.21 -11.05 -23.22
N VAL A 69 35.91 -9.98 -23.61
CA VAL A 69 35.92 -8.69 -22.88
C VAL A 69 34.55 -8.03 -22.91
N VAL A 70 33.87 -8.03 -24.06
CA VAL A 70 32.52 -7.47 -24.23
C VAL A 70 31.50 -8.25 -23.39
N VAL A 71 31.59 -9.58 -23.38
CA VAL A 71 30.72 -10.43 -22.55
C VAL A 71 30.95 -10.15 -21.06
N LEU A 72 32.21 -10.05 -20.62
CA LEU A 72 32.54 -9.74 -19.23
C LEU A 72 32.04 -8.36 -18.81
N ALA A 73 32.21 -7.35 -19.67
CA ALA A 73 31.72 -5.99 -19.42
C ALA A 73 30.20 -5.95 -19.30
N THR A 74 29.49 -6.70 -20.15
CA THR A 74 28.02 -6.79 -20.11
C THR A 74 27.54 -7.47 -18.83
N LEU A 75 28.20 -8.57 -18.42
CA LEU A 75 27.94 -9.24 -17.14
C LEU A 75 28.21 -8.33 -15.94
N LEU A 76 29.27 -7.53 -15.97
CA LEU A 76 29.58 -6.58 -14.91
C LEU A 76 28.50 -5.48 -14.79
N ILE A 77 28.05 -4.93 -15.92
CA ILE A 77 26.96 -3.95 -15.94
C ILE A 77 25.66 -4.56 -15.41
N LEU A 78 25.35 -5.81 -15.78
CA LEU A 78 24.22 -6.56 -15.24
C LEU A 78 24.32 -6.70 -13.72
N LEU A 79 25.46 -7.18 -13.20
CA LEU A 79 25.68 -7.37 -11.76
C LEU A 79 25.59 -6.07 -10.96
N ILE A 80 26.16 -4.97 -11.47
CA ILE A 80 26.08 -3.65 -10.83
C ILE A 80 24.63 -3.14 -10.84
N SER A 81 23.90 -3.35 -11.94
CA SER A 81 22.51 -2.92 -12.06
C SER A 81 21.59 -3.71 -11.12
N PHE A 82 21.76 -5.04 -11.03
CA PHE A 82 21.04 -5.88 -10.08
C PHE A 82 21.43 -5.59 -8.63
N GLY A 83 22.71 -5.33 -8.36
CA GLY A 83 23.20 -4.95 -7.03
C GLY A 83 22.66 -3.58 -6.58
N GLY A 84 22.63 -2.59 -7.47
CA GLY A 84 22.01 -1.30 -7.22
C GLY A 84 20.50 -1.41 -6.99
N LEU A 85 19.82 -2.22 -7.80
CA LEU A 85 18.41 -2.55 -7.62
C LEU A 85 18.15 -3.21 -6.26
N ALA A 86 18.96 -4.19 -5.88
CA ALA A 86 18.87 -4.86 -4.58
C ALA A 86 19.13 -3.89 -3.43
N ALA A 87 20.13 -3.00 -3.53
CA ALA A 87 20.45 -2.03 -2.49
C ALA A 87 19.31 -1.01 -2.26
N VAL A 88 18.65 -0.58 -3.34
CA VAL A 88 17.53 0.37 -3.27
C VAL A 88 16.24 -0.31 -2.81
N THR A 89 15.96 -1.54 -3.29
CA THR A 89 14.78 -2.29 -2.86
C THR A 89 14.94 -2.83 -1.44
N TYR A 90 16.15 -3.17 -0.98
CA TYR A 90 16.41 -3.65 0.38
C TYR A 90 15.96 -2.65 1.45
N LYS A 91 16.23 -1.35 1.27
CA LYS A 91 15.72 -0.30 2.17
C LYS A 91 14.20 -0.14 2.10
N SER A 92 13.58 -0.49 0.98
CA SER A 92 12.12 -0.46 0.81
C SER A 92 11.45 -1.71 1.39
N VAL A 93 12.13 -2.86 1.40
CA VAL A 93 11.68 -4.13 1.98
C VAL A 93 11.89 -4.15 3.49
N ILE A 94 12.89 -3.43 4.00
CA ILE A 94 13.11 -3.18 5.43
C ILE A 94 12.73 -1.74 5.76
N LEU A 95 11.49 -1.36 5.44
CA LEU A 95 10.78 -0.44 6.32
C LEU A 95 10.36 -1.30 7.52
N THR A 96 11.29 -1.56 8.44
CA THR A 96 10.87 -1.92 9.80
C THR A 96 10.05 -0.73 10.28
N PRO A 97 8.74 -0.90 10.52
CA PRO A 97 7.87 0.21 10.87
C PRO A 97 8.35 0.75 12.22
N LYS A 98 9.13 1.83 12.20
CA LYS A 98 9.72 2.44 13.39
C LYS A 98 8.66 3.30 14.06
N GLY A 99 7.78 2.69 14.84
CA GLY A 99 6.97 3.38 15.85
C GLY A 99 5.96 4.44 15.36
N ALA A 100 5.82 4.67 14.05
CA ALA A 100 4.78 5.57 13.55
C ALA A 100 3.40 4.99 13.88
N ARG A 101 2.52 5.89 14.29
CA ARG A 101 1.09 5.63 14.40
C ARG A 101 0.37 6.25 13.22
N PHE A 102 -0.80 5.73 12.91
CA PHE A 102 -1.73 6.38 12.01
C PHE A 102 -3.00 6.76 12.76
N ASP A 103 -3.70 7.73 12.18
CA ASP A 103 -5.05 8.06 12.58
C ASP A 103 -5.96 8.07 11.34
N THR A 104 -7.26 8.09 11.58
CA THR A 104 -8.25 7.86 10.54
C THR A 104 -9.35 8.90 10.59
N SER A 105 -9.81 9.31 9.42
CA SER A 105 -10.91 10.26 9.31
C SER A 105 -11.83 9.90 8.15
N LEU A 106 -13.11 10.22 8.35
CA LEU A 106 -14.15 10.13 7.35
C LEU A 106 -14.84 11.49 7.28
N SER A 107 -15.04 12.02 6.07
CA SER A 107 -15.78 13.26 5.79
C SER A 107 -17.04 12.96 4.98
N ASP A 108 -18.03 13.84 5.00
CA ASP A 108 -19.34 13.58 4.37
C ASP A 108 -19.22 13.41 2.86
N GLU A 109 -18.35 14.22 2.23
CA GLU A 109 -18.01 14.14 0.81
C GLU A 109 -17.39 12.78 0.39
N LYS A 110 -16.98 11.97 1.37
CA LYS A 110 -16.36 10.66 1.15
C LYS A 110 -17.33 9.51 1.36
N VAL A 111 -18.63 9.80 1.47
CA VAL A 111 -19.70 8.80 1.51
C VAL A 111 -20.68 9.11 0.39
N THR A 112 -20.93 8.16 -0.48
CA THR A 112 -21.78 8.36 -1.66
C THR A 112 -22.72 7.19 -1.87
N VAL A 113 -24.02 7.47 -1.99
CA VAL A 113 -25.02 6.47 -2.38
C VAL A 113 -25.01 6.37 -3.91
N LEU A 114 -24.54 5.24 -4.43
CA LEU A 114 -24.43 4.98 -5.88
C LEU A 114 -25.77 4.59 -6.53
N GLY A 115 -26.83 4.41 -5.72
CA GLY A 115 -28.18 4.09 -6.19
C GLY A 115 -28.61 2.65 -5.91
N PRO A 116 -29.84 2.29 -6.32
CA PRO A 116 -30.39 0.95 -6.13
C PRO A 116 -29.79 -0.04 -7.13
N ARG A 117 -29.56 -1.27 -6.66
CA ARG A 117 -29.16 -2.44 -7.44
C ARG A 117 -30.41 -3.17 -7.97
N PRO A 118 -30.25 -4.05 -8.98
CA PRO A 118 -31.36 -4.86 -9.50
C PRO A 118 -32.05 -5.76 -8.47
N ASP A 119 -31.37 -6.11 -7.38
CA ASP A 119 -31.90 -6.90 -6.26
C ASP A 119 -32.58 -6.04 -5.17
N GLY A 120 -32.79 -4.75 -5.42
CA GLY A 120 -33.47 -3.81 -4.52
C GLY A 120 -32.59 -3.24 -3.41
N LYS A 121 -31.34 -3.70 -3.26
CA LYS A 121 -30.39 -3.14 -2.29
C LYS A 121 -29.82 -1.81 -2.77
N TYR A 122 -29.36 -0.97 -1.85
CA TYR A 122 -28.66 0.27 -2.17
C TYR A 122 -27.17 0.09 -2.02
N ARG A 123 -26.40 0.70 -2.92
CA ARG A 123 -24.95 0.63 -2.87
C ARG A 123 -24.38 1.91 -2.29
N VAL A 124 -23.55 1.80 -1.25
CA VAL A 124 -22.86 2.92 -0.62
C VAL A 124 -21.36 2.76 -0.79
N GLN A 125 -20.71 3.78 -1.35
CA GLN A 125 -19.27 3.89 -1.39
C GLN A 125 -18.79 4.72 -0.20
N ILE A 126 -17.76 4.25 0.50
CA ILE A 126 -17.16 4.94 1.64
C ILE A 126 -15.65 5.03 1.41
N ILE A 127 -15.09 6.21 1.61
CA ILE A 127 -13.65 6.49 1.44
C ILE A 127 -13.08 7.04 2.76
N TRP A 128 -12.25 6.26 3.44
CA TRP A 128 -11.52 6.72 4.62
C TRP A 128 -10.19 7.35 4.22
N ASN A 129 -9.77 8.36 4.97
CA ASN A 129 -8.40 8.86 4.94
C ASN A 129 -7.62 8.29 6.13
N LEU A 130 -6.59 7.51 5.84
CA LEU A 130 -5.65 6.98 6.82
C LEU A 130 -4.39 7.84 6.74
N PHE A 131 -4.12 8.65 7.76
CA PHE A 131 -3.01 9.60 7.73
C PHE A 131 -2.00 9.31 8.84
N PRO A 132 -0.70 9.52 8.59
CA PRO A 132 0.31 9.29 9.61
C PRO A 132 0.19 10.36 10.70
N ILE A 133 0.40 9.95 11.95
CA ILE A 133 0.62 10.89 13.05
C ILE A 133 2.06 11.43 12.99
N SER A 134 2.99 10.61 12.51
CA SER A 134 4.39 11.02 12.35
C SER A 134 4.61 11.90 11.11
N ARG A 135 5.48 12.90 11.28
CA ARG A 135 5.96 13.77 10.19
C ARG A 135 7.20 13.21 9.49
N SER A 136 7.83 12.17 10.03
CA SER A 136 9.07 11.60 9.49
C SER A 136 8.77 10.68 8.30
N ALA A 137 9.40 10.95 7.16
CA ALA A 137 9.27 10.12 5.96
C ALA A 137 9.95 8.75 6.08
N ASP A 138 10.79 8.55 7.10
CA ASP A 138 11.48 7.28 7.38
C ASP A 138 10.66 6.35 8.26
N GLU A 139 9.49 6.81 8.75
CA GLU A 139 8.59 6.02 9.57
C GLU A 139 7.34 5.63 8.79
N SER A 140 6.77 4.49 9.12
CA SER A 140 5.51 4.01 8.56
C SER A 140 4.73 3.23 9.59
N ALA A 141 3.41 3.21 9.45
CA ALA A 141 2.51 2.36 10.20
C ALA A 141 1.82 1.37 9.25
N SER A 142 1.62 0.13 9.68
CA SER A 142 0.89 -0.86 8.90
C SER A 142 -0.49 -1.11 9.48
N VAL A 143 -1.53 -1.03 8.65
CA VAL A 143 -2.86 -1.52 9.03
C VAL A 143 -2.85 -3.05 8.98
N PHE A 144 -3.29 -3.69 10.06
CA PHE A 144 -3.36 -5.15 10.20
C PHE A 144 -4.75 -5.70 9.88
N ILE A 145 -5.78 -5.09 10.43
CA ILE A 145 -7.18 -5.45 10.22
C ILE A 145 -8.04 -4.24 10.53
N GLY A 146 -9.20 -4.15 9.93
CA GLY A 146 -10.17 -3.13 10.28
C GLY A 146 -11.61 -3.62 10.17
N MET A 147 -12.53 -2.79 10.62
CA MET A 147 -13.96 -3.02 10.50
C MET A 147 -14.67 -1.69 10.31
N ALA A 148 -15.73 -1.73 9.51
CA ALA A 148 -16.69 -0.65 9.40
C ALA A 148 -18.10 -1.22 9.61
N VAL A 149 -18.92 -0.50 10.37
CA VAL A 149 -20.32 -0.87 10.63
C VAL A 149 -21.22 0.31 10.27
N LEU A 150 -22.29 0.01 9.55
CA LEU A 150 -23.23 0.98 9.02
C LEU A 150 -24.53 0.84 9.78
N HIS A 151 -25.00 1.93 10.37
CA HIS A 151 -26.28 2.00 11.06
C HIS A 151 -27.20 3.04 10.42
N ASP A 152 -28.48 2.69 10.34
CA ASP A 152 -29.55 3.64 10.06
C ASP A 152 -29.82 4.47 11.31
N ASP A 153 -29.39 5.73 11.31
CA ASP A 153 -29.43 6.59 12.49
C ASP A 153 -30.88 6.87 12.93
N ASP A 154 -31.85 6.79 12.01
CA ASP A 154 -33.27 6.95 12.33
C ASP A 154 -33.84 5.78 13.16
N LEU A 155 -33.17 4.62 13.15
CA LEU A 155 -33.52 3.46 13.98
C LEU A 155 -32.63 3.28 15.22
N VAL A 156 -31.63 4.14 15.44
CA VAL A 156 -30.73 4.05 16.60
C VAL A 156 -31.50 4.46 17.86
N LYS A 157 -32.13 3.49 18.53
CA LYS A 157 -32.85 3.70 19.81
C LYS A 157 -31.95 3.60 21.05
N ALA A 158 -30.73 3.08 20.93
CA ALA A 158 -29.88 2.74 22.08
C ALA A 158 -28.63 3.63 22.19
N ALA A 159 -28.41 4.19 23.37
CA ALA A 159 -27.10 4.73 23.76
C ALA A 159 -26.06 3.59 23.78
N GLY A 160 -24.94 3.75 23.08
CA GLY A 160 -23.84 2.77 23.06
C GLY A 160 -23.49 2.15 21.71
N ILE A 161 -24.23 2.47 20.63
CA ILE A 161 -23.89 2.03 19.28
C ILE A 161 -22.60 2.76 18.82
N GLY A 162 -21.54 1.99 18.55
CA GLY A 162 -20.19 2.50 18.34
C GLY A 162 -19.19 2.13 19.44
N GLN A 163 -19.58 1.28 20.38
CA GLN A 163 -18.64 0.42 21.10
C GLN A 163 -18.61 -0.93 20.39
N SER A 164 -17.50 -1.67 20.49
CA SER A 164 -17.46 -3.10 20.17
C SER A 164 -18.46 -3.83 21.07
N THR A 165 -19.74 -3.75 20.74
CA THR A 165 -20.78 -4.44 21.47
C THR A 165 -20.69 -5.90 21.05
N GLN A 166 -20.75 -6.81 22.00
CA GLN A 166 -20.80 -8.26 21.75
C GLN A 166 -21.97 -8.69 20.85
N ARG A 167 -22.91 -7.78 20.54
CA ARG A 167 -24.06 -8.02 19.68
C ARG A 167 -23.67 -7.92 18.21
N SER A 168 -23.96 -8.97 17.46
CA SER A 168 -23.76 -8.98 16.01
C SER A 168 -24.68 -7.99 15.32
N CYS A 169 -24.35 -7.63 14.07
CA CYS A 169 -25.26 -6.84 13.23
C CYS A 169 -26.61 -7.51 12.96
N GLN A 170 -26.75 -8.81 13.23
CA GLN A 170 -28.03 -9.52 13.12
C GLN A 170 -28.96 -9.18 14.29
N GLU A 171 -28.42 -8.81 15.45
CA GLU A 171 -29.16 -8.52 16.68
C GLU A 171 -29.51 -7.03 16.82
N VAL A 172 -28.90 -6.17 15.99
CA VAL A 172 -29.07 -4.71 16.06
C VAL A 172 -29.94 -4.25 14.90
N GLU A 173 -31.20 -3.89 15.19
CA GLU A 173 -32.19 -3.46 14.19
C GLU A 173 -31.71 -2.29 13.32
N SER A 174 -30.91 -1.38 13.89
CA SER A 174 -30.35 -0.26 13.12
C SER A 174 -29.18 -0.66 12.23
N CYS A 175 -28.54 -1.83 12.40
CA CYS A 175 -27.41 -2.22 11.57
C CYS A 175 -27.88 -2.55 10.14
N LEU A 176 -27.36 -1.81 9.18
CA LEU A 176 -27.60 -2.00 7.75
C LEU A 176 -26.58 -2.96 7.13
N GLY A 177 -25.41 -3.11 7.75
CA GLY A 177 -24.36 -4.01 7.31
C GLY A 177 -23.00 -3.70 7.94
N TYR A 178 -22.05 -4.60 7.76
CA TYR A 178 -20.67 -4.43 8.21
C TYR A 178 -19.67 -4.95 7.18
N ARG A 179 -18.43 -4.49 7.27
CA ARG A 179 -17.29 -4.98 6.48
C ARG A 179 -16.10 -5.17 7.42
N VAL A 180 -15.55 -6.38 7.48
CA VAL A 180 -14.27 -6.65 8.13
C VAL A 180 -13.19 -6.76 7.04
N PHE A 181 -12.11 -5.99 7.21
CA PHE A 181 -10.99 -5.91 6.28
C PHE A 181 -9.87 -6.88 6.70
N THR A 182 -10.10 -8.19 6.56
CA THR A 182 -9.14 -9.23 6.93
C THR A 182 -7.97 -9.36 5.96
N GLU A 183 -8.11 -8.82 4.73
CA GLU A 183 -7.09 -8.81 3.68
C GLU A 183 -5.77 -8.18 4.14
N TYR A 184 -5.82 -7.23 5.07
CA TYR A 184 -4.65 -6.53 5.59
C TYR A 184 -3.76 -7.39 6.52
N GLY A 185 -4.28 -8.52 7.00
CA GLY A 185 -3.48 -9.44 7.83
C GLY A 185 -2.35 -10.10 7.02
N LYS A 186 -2.61 -10.35 5.72
CA LYS A 186 -1.64 -10.93 4.79
C LYS A 186 -0.85 -9.85 4.04
N SER A 187 -1.54 -8.79 3.61
CA SER A 187 -0.96 -7.69 2.84
C SER A 187 -1.29 -6.37 3.52
N PRO A 188 -0.50 -5.93 4.51
CA PRO A 188 -0.81 -4.72 5.27
C PRO A 188 -0.84 -3.49 4.38
N LEU A 189 -1.76 -2.58 4.68
CA LEU A 189 -1.79 -1.26 4.07
C LEU A 189 -0.79 -0.35 4.81
N LEU A 190 0.16 0.23 4.07
CA LEU A 190 1.19 1.09 4.65
C LEU A 190 0.74 2.56 4.64
N VAL A 191 0.87 3.21 5.80
CA VAL A 191 0.67 4.65 5.99
C VAL A 191 2.04 5.26 6.30
N LYS A 192 2.62 5.94 5.31
CA LYS A 192 3.97 6.51 5.43
C LYS A 192 3.93 7.88 6.08
N GLY A 193 4.82 8.12 7.04
CA GLY A 193 4.99 9.41 7.69
C GLY A 193 5.38 10.52 6.71
N GLY A 194 5.08 11.77 7.08
CA GLY A 194 5.36 12.94 6.22
C GLY A 194 4.54 13.01 4.92
N THR A 195 3.54 12.13 4.74
CA THR A 195 2.60 12.17 3.61
C THR A 195 1.22 12.68 4.06
N SER A 196 0.36 13.04 3.11
CA SER A 196 -1.03 13.43 3.37
C SER A 196 -1.93 12.26 3.78
N GLY A 197 -1.43 11.02 3.69
CA GLY A 197 -2.15 9.80 4.00
C GLY A 197 -2.47 8.94 2.77
N THR A 198 -3.12 7.81 3.05
CA THR A 198 -3.57 6.81 2.11
C THR A 198 -5.10 6.74 2.16
N MET A 199 -5.75 6.67 0.99
CA MET A 199 -7.19 6.49 0.93
C MET A 199 -7.58 5.01 0.92
N LEU A 200 -8.55 4.65 1.75
CA LEU A 200 -9.18 3.35 1.76
C LEU A 200 -10.60 3.47 1.23
N THR A 201 -10.90 2.85 0.09
CA THR A 201 -12.24 2.86 -0.49
C THR A 201 -12.89 1.50 -0.32
N THR A 202 -14.15 1.48 0.13
CA THR A 202 -14.98 0.28 0.12
C THR A 202 -16.37 0.56 -0.44
N VAL A 203 -17.05 -0.51 -0.81
CA VAL A 203 -18.43 -0.49 -1.28
C VAL A 203 -19.22 -1.51 -0.48
N ILE A 204 -20.31 -1.06 0.13
CA ILE A 204 -21.19 -1.90 0.95
C ILE A 204 -22.61 -1.78 0.40
N ASP A 205 -23.24 -2.94 0.23
CA ASP A 205 -24.64 -3.01 -0.18
C ASP A 205 -25.52 -3.10 1.06
N ILE A 206 -26.48 -2.18 1.18
CA ILE A 206 -27.40 -2.04 2.31
C ILE A 206 -28.85 -2.33 1.87
N PRO A 207 -29.72 -2.84 2.75
CA PRO A 207 -31.03 -3.35 2.35
C PRO A 207 -32.03 -2.26 1.94
N ARG A 208 -31.83 -1.01 2.35
CA ARG A 208 -32.71 0.12 2.09
C ARG A 208 -31.94 1.43 2.04
N ARG A 209 -32.53 2.50 1.50
CA ARG A 209 -31.94 3.84 1.48
C ARG A 209 -32.12 4.53 2.84
N PRO A 210 -31.05 4.83 3.57
CA PRO A 210 -31.14 5.62 4.80
C PRO A 210 -31.15 7.11 4.45
N LYS A 211 -31.80 7.91 5.29
CA LYS A 211 -31.68 9.39 5.24
C LYS A 211 -30.45 9.86 6.01
N ARG A 212 -30.14 9.17 7.11
CA ARG A 212 -28.98 9.42 7.95
C ARG A 212 -28.25 8.12 8.23
N LEU A 213 -26.96 8.11 7.95
CA LEU A 213 -26.10 6.96 8.10
C LEU A 213 -25.07 7.23 9.20
N ARG A 214 -25.12 6.46 10.28
CA ARG A 214 -24.05 6.43 11.28
C ARG A 214 -23.04 5.36 10.89
N ILE A 215 -21.81 5.77 10.65
CA ILE A 215 -20.70 4.87 10.32
C ILE A 215 -19.77 4.85 11.51
N TRP A 216 -19.50 3.65 12.03
CA TRP A 216 -18.47 3.40 13.02
C TRP A 216 -17.34 2.58 12.40
N TRP A 217 -16.09 2.83 12.79
CA TRP A 217 -14.96 2.08 12.29
C TRP A 217 -13.84 1.92 13.33
N GLU A 218 -13.06 0.85 13.15
CA GLU A 218 -11.80 0.61 13.85
C GLU A 218 -10.77 0.04 12.88
N PHE A 219 -9.53 0.52 12.96
CA PHE A 219 -8.39 0.01 12.22
C PHE A 219 -7.24 -0.23 13.19
N TYR A 220 -6.73 -1.45 13.22
CA TYR A 220 -5.66 -1.86 14.11
C TYR A 220 -4.31 -1.78 13.41
N GLN A 221 -3.30 -1.34 14.15
CA GLN A 221 -1.93 -1.35 13.71
C GLN A 221 -1.31 -2.74 13.91
N ARG A 222 -0.43 -3.14 12.99
CA ARG A 222 0.26 -4.43 13.05
C ARG A 222 1.41 -4.45 14.06
N GLU A 223 2.09 -3.33 14.23
CA GLU A 223 3.26 -3.21 15.09
C GLU A 223 2.89 -2.77 16.50
N GLY A 224 3.67 -3.22 17.47
CA GLY A 224 3.58 -2.76 18.85
C GLY A 224 4.31 -1.45 19.12
N MET A 225 4.28 -1.05 20.39
CA MET A 225 4.88 0.21 20.87
C MET A 225 6.40 0.18 20.86
N THR A 226 6.99 -1.01 20.95
CA THR A 226 8.43 -1.24 21.00
C THR A 226 8.88 -2.03 19.78
N GLU A 227 10.12 -1.81 19.35
CA GLU A 227 10.68 -2.48 18.18
C GLU A 227 10.63 -4.01 18.31
N GLY A 228 10.18 -4.69 17.25
CA GLY A 228 10.02 -6.15 17.20
C GLY A 228 8.66 -6.67 17.66
N GLU A 229 7.84 -5.84 18.29
CA GLU A 229 6.51 -6.24 18.76
C GLU A 229 5.49 -6.27 17.63
N LYS A 230 4.61 -7.27 17.67
CA LYS A 230 3.56 -7.45 16.68
C LYS A 230 2.25 -7.74 17.36
N CYS A 231 1.22 -7.06 16.87
CA CYS A 231 -0.16 -7.38 17.13
C CYS A 231 -0.52 -8.71 16.48
N VAL A 232 -1.06 -9.61 17.29
CA VAL A 232 -1.55 -10.91 16.87
C VAL A 232 -2.97 -11.11 17.35
N VAL A 233 -3.65 -12.10 16.77
CA VAL A 233 -4.95 -12.54 17.27
C VAL A 233 -4.75 -13.17 18.65
N ASP A 234 -5.49 -12.67 19.62
CA ASP A 234 -5.56 -13.21 20.97
C ASP A 234 -6.48 -14.43 20.97
N HIS A 235 -5.93 -15.60 21.26
CA HIS A 235 -6.66 -16.86 21.33
C HIS A 235 -7.12 -17.22 22.74
N GLU A 236 -6.73 -16.44 23.75
CA GLU A 236 -7.11 -16.64 25.16
C GLU A 236 -8.43 -15.92 25.49
N THR A 237 -8.68 -14.78 24.82
CA THR A 237 -9.94 -14.05 24.96
C THR A 237 -11.00 -14.64 24.01
N PRO A 238 -12.21 -14.99 24.51
CA PRO A 238 -13.29 -15.45 23.64
C PRO A 238 -13.59 -14.39 22.58
N GLY A 239 -13.52 -14.80 21.31
CA GLY A 239 -13.76 -13.91 20.18
C GLY A 239 -15.24 -13.55 19.97
N VAL A 240 -15.48 -12.46 19.23
CA VAL A 240 -16.81 -12.11 18.73
C VAL A 240 -17.07 -12.90 17.46
N GLN A 241 -18.23 -13.56 17.33
CA GLN A 241 -18.57 -14.35 16.13
C GLN A 241 -18.64 -13.49 14.85
N ASP A 242 -19.11 -12.24 14.98
CA ASP A 242 -19.23 -11.27 13.89
C ASP A 242 -18.43 -10.00 14.23
N GLY A 243 -17.13 -9.98 13.95
CA GLY A 243 -16.31 -8.78 14.19
C GLY A 243 -14.81 -8.96 14.00
N ILE A 244 -14.05 -7.99 14.50
CA ILE A 244 -12.60 -8.09 14.61
C ILE A 244 -12.30 -9.05 15.79
N PRO A 245 -11.46 -10.09 15.60
CA PRO A 245 -11.02 -10.91 16.72
C PRO A 245 -10.27 -10.05 17.74
N PRO A 246 -10.25 -10.41 19.03
CA PRO A 246 -9.46 -9.68 20.02
C PRO A 246 -7.99 -9.71 19.60
N LEU A 247 -7.31 -8.56 19.72
CA LEU A 247 -5.93 -8.39 19.30
C LEU A 247 -5.07 -7.94 20.47
N ALA A 248 -3.91 -8.59 20.60
CA ALA A 248 -2.98 -8.32 21.68
C ALA A 248 -1.52 -8.40 21.22
N ILE A 249 -0.67 -7.79 22.04
CA ILE A 249 0.79 -7.93 22.02
C ILE A 249 1.16 -8.74 23.26
N TYR A 250 1.97 -9.79 23.07
CA TYR A 250 2.46 -10.64 24.15
C TYR A 250 3.93 -10.35 24.43
N ARG A 251 4.26 -10.02 25.69
CA ARG A 251 5.63 -9.82 26.20
C ARG A 251 5.89 -10.85 27.30
N GLY A 252 6.26 -12.07 26.90
CA GLY A 252 6.32 -13.18 27.85
C GLY A 252 4.92 -13.51 28.38
N GLN A 253 4.65 -13.22 29.65
CA GLN A 253 3.32 -13.39 30.26
C GLN A 253 2.46 -12.12 30.23
N ASP A 254 3.02 -10.97 29.88
CA ASP A 254 2.28 -9.72 29.85
C ASP A 254 1.49 -9.57 28.54
N ARG A 255 0.20 -9.27 28.67
CA ARG A 255 -0.73 -9.05 27.57
C ARG A 255 -1.09 -7.56 27.50
N THR A 256 -0.86 -6.93 26.35
CA THR A 256 -1.20 -5.51 26.10
C THR A 256 -2.09 -5.37 24.87
N GLU A 257 -3.07 -4.47 24.92
CA GLU A 257 -3.94 -4.20 23.77
C GLU A 257 -3.17 -3.55 22.61
N CYS A 258 -3.59 -3.90 21.40
CA CYS A 258 -3.07 -3.33 20.17
C CYS A 258 -3.53 -1.88 19.98
N TYR A 259 -2.63 -1.05 19.41
CA TYR A 259 -3.02 0.29 19.00
C TYR A 259 -4.10 0.20 17.91
N ARG A 260 -5.14 1.01 18.07
CA ARG A 260 -6.23 1.17 17.10
C ARG A 260 -6.54 2.65 16.91
N SER A 261 -6.82 3.02 15.66
CA SER A 261 -7.52 4.26 15.36
C SER A 261 -8.98 3.92 15.07
N TYR A 262 -9.87 4.64 15.73
CA TYR A 262 -11.31 4.39 15.66
C TYR A 262 -12.08 5.70 15.66
N GLY A 263 -13.30 5.64 15.17
CA GLY A 263 -14.16 6.81 15.14
C GLY A 263 -15.59 6.45 14.79
N GLN A 264 -16.44 7.46 14.89
CA GLN A 264 -17.80 7.39 14.38
C GLN A 264 -18.16 8.71 13.71
N ARG A 265 -19.08 8.64 12.75
CA ARG A 265 -19.62 9.82 12.09
C ARG A 265 -21.05 9.58 11.65
N VAL A 266 -21.88 10.61 11.74
CA VAL A 266 -23.24 10.63 11.19
C VAL A 266 -23.21 11.45 9.91
N ILE A 267 -23.77 10.89 8.84
CA ILE A 267 -23.77 11.46 7.49
C ILE A 267 -25.22 11.63 7.04
N GLU A 268 -25.54 12.80 6.47
CA GLU A 268 -26.82 13.04 5.81
C GLU A 268 -26.71 12.69 4.31
N LEU A 269 -27.71 11.99 3.75
CA LEU A 269 -27.70 11.36 2.42
C LEU A 269 -28.89 11.75 1.51
#